data_AF-A0A8X7PRV9-F1
#
_entry.id   AF-A0A8X7PRV9-F1
#
_cell.length_a   1.000
_cell.length_b   1.000
_cell.length_c   1.000
_cell.angle_alpha   90.00
_cell.angle_beta   90.00
_cell.angle_gamma   90.00
#
_symmetry.space_group_name_H-M   'P 1'
#
loop_
_entity.id
_entity.type
_entity.pdbx_description
1 polymer ?
#
loop_
_entity_poly.entity_id
_entity_poly.type
_entity_poly.pdbx_seq_one_letter_code
_entity_poly.pdbx_strand_id
1 'polypeptide(L)' 'MRSAGCRLPSLAFSAEKEAYANVAVASSKVMEAFNEYVVVMEDQVVASRNDKEIESIGSEIKRLLKELEAT' A
#
# COMPACT_ATOMS: atom_id res chain seq x y z
N MET A 1 -28.90 5.70 -19.94
CA MET A 1 -29.57 5.62 -18.62
C MET A 1 -28.80 6.51 -17.65
N ARG A 2 -29.41 7.55 -17.08
CA ARG A 2 -28.82 8.26 -15.93
C ARG A 2 -28.87 7.28 -14.75
N SER A 3 -27.73 6.98 -14.14
CA SER A 3 -27.74 6.32 -12.83
C SER A 3 -28.63 7.16 -11.92
N ALA A 4 -29.70 6.57 -11.37
CA ALA A 4 -30.47 7.22 -10.32
C ALA A 4 -29.50 7.38 -9.17
N GLY A 5 -28.89 8.58 -9.07
CA GLY A 5 -27.88 8.87 -8.07
C GLY A 5 -28.38 8.42 -6.70
N CYS A 6 -27.51 7.76 -5.94
CA CYS A 6 -27.85 7.30 -4.61
C CYS A 6 -28.50 8.44 -3.85
N ARG A 7 -29.74 8.22 -3.38
CA ARG A 7 -30.47 9.24 -2.64
C ARG A 7 -29.65 9.54 -1.39
N LEU A 8 -29.23 10.80 -1.24
CA LEU A 8 -28.52 11.22 -0.04
C LEU A 8 -29.40 10.94 1.18
N PRO A 9 -28.82 10.45 2.30
CA PRO A 9 -29.56 10.26 3.53
C PRO A 9 -30.32 11.53 3.89
N SER A 10 -31.58 11.41 4.28
CA SER A 10 -32.44 12.56 4.53
C SER A 10 -31.99 13.38 5.75
N LEU A 11 -31.15 12.79 6.62
CA LEU A 11 -30.69 13.31 7.91
C LEU A 11 -31.81 13.95 8.74
N ALA A 12 -33.07 13.66 8.43
CA ALA A 12 -34.23 14.28 9.03
C ALA A 12 -34.61 13.56 10.34
N PHE A 13 -34.23 12.29 10.45
CA PHE A 13 -34.50 11.44 11.59
C PHE A 13 -33.24 11.16 12.40
N SER A 14 -33.37 11.16 13.74
CA SER A 14 -32.24 10.90 14.65
C SER A 14 -31.56 9.55 14.38
N ALA A 15 -32.35 8.50 14.12
CA ALA A 15 -31.84 7.17 13.83
C ALA A 15 -30.97 7.12 12.55
N GLU A 16 -31.32 7.92 11.53
CA GLU A 16 -30.54 8.01 10.29
C GLU A 16 -29.21 8.73 10.52
N LYS A 17 -29.21 9.80 11.32
CA LYS A 17 -27.97 10.49 11.73
C LYS A 17 -27.04 9.58 12.51
N GLU A 18 -27.58 8.81 13.45
CA GLU A 18 -26.83 7.86 14.26
C GLU A 18 -26.22 6.75 13.40
N ALA A 19 -27.00 6.17 12.47
CA ALA A 19 -26.49 5.17 11.54
C ALA A 19 -25.34 5.71 10.69
N TYR A 20 -25.45 6.94 10.18
CA TYR A 20 -24.37 7.57 9.42
C TYR A 20 -23.11 7.81 10.28
N ALA A 21 -23.28 8.30 11.50
CA ALA A 21 -22.17 8.49 12.44
C ALA A 21 -21.44 7.16 12.72
N ASN A 22 -22.18 6.07 12.93
CA ASN A 22 -21.61 4.75 13.15
C ASN A 22 -20.82 4.25 11.94
N VAL A 23 -21.35 4.44 10.73
CA VAL A 23 -20.64 4.09 9.49
C VAL A 23 -19.38 4.95 9.34
N ALA A 24 -19.46 6.26 9.54
CA ALA A 24 -18.31 7.15 9.44
C ALA A 24 -17.20 6.77 10.44
N VAL A 25 -17.56 6.44 11.68
CA VAL A 25 -16.63 5.96 12.70
C VAL A 25 -15.99 4.63 12.29
N ALA A 26 -16.78 3.68 11.81
CA ALA A 26 -16.27 2.39 11.34
C ALA A 26 -15.32 2.56 10.15
N SER A 27 -15.71 3.38 9.16
CA SER A 27 -14.86 3.70 8.00
C SER A 27 -13.56 4.38 8.39
N SER A 28 -13.59 5.29 9.38
CA SER A 28 -12.38 5.94 9.90
C SER A 28 -11.42 4.92 10.51
N LYS A 29 -11.93 3.97 11.31
CA LYS A 29 -11.10 2.91 11.92
C LYS A 29 -10.49 1.97 10.88
N VAL A 30 -11.26 1.63 9.84
CA VAL A 30 -10.75 0.82 8.72
C VAL A 30 -9.63 1.56 8.00
N MET A 31 -9.80 2.86 7.76
CA MET A 31 -8.77 3.68 7.13
C MET A 31 -7.48 3.74 7.98
N GLU A 32 -7.62 3.91 9.29
CA GLU A 32 -6.50 3.92 10.23
C GLU A 32 -5.72 2.59 10.19
N ALA A 33 -6.42 1.47 10.34
CA ALA A 33 -5.79 0.14 10.27
C ALA A 33 -5.14 -0.14 8.90
N PHE A 34 -5.75 0.33 7.81
CA PHE A 34 -5.16 0.19 6.48
C PHE A 34 -3.89 1.02 6.33
N ASN A 35 -3.87 2.25 6.86
CA ASN A 35 -2.67 3.09 6.83
C ASN A 35 -1.52 2.45 7.63
N GLU A 36 -1.80 1.91 8.82
CA GLU A 36 -0.82 1.16 9.61
C GLU A 36 -0.27 -0.05 8.84
N TYR A 37 -1.16 -0.82 8.21
CA TYR A 37 -0.75 -1.95 7.38
C TYR A 37 0.14 -1.54 6.20
N VAL A 38 -0.22 -0.48 5.49
CA VAL A 38 0.58 0.03 4.36
C VAL A 38 1.99 0.41 4.82
N VAL A 39 2.12 1.14 5.93
CA VAL A 39 3.44 1.52 6.48
C VAL A 39 4.28 0.28 6.78
N VAL A 40 3.70 -0.73 7.45
CA VAL A 40 4.42 -1.99 7.74
C VAL A 40 4.88 -2.70 6.47
N MET A 41 4.02 -2.73 5.44
CA MET A 41 4.35 -3.35 4.17
C MET A 41 5.43 -2.58 3.40
N GLU A 42 5.41 -1.24 3.44
CA GLU A 42 6.44 -0.39 2.85
C GLU A 42 7.80 -0.65 3.51
N ASP A 43 7.84 -0.71 4.83
CA ASP A 43 9.05 -1.03 5.60
C ASP A 43 9.57 -2.42 5.26
N GLN A 44 8.68 -3.42 5.13
CA GLN A 44 9.06 -4.78 4.74
C GLN A 44 9.63 -4.84 3.33
N VAL A 45 9.03 -4.10 2.37
CA VAL A 45 9.55 -4.01 0.99
C VAL A 45 10.94 -3.39 0.98
N VAL A 46 11.16 -2.31 1.75
CA VAL A 46 12.49 -1.68 1.87
C VAL A 46 13.50 -2.64 2.51
N ALA A 47 13.12 -3.33 3.58
CA ALA A 47 14.01 -4.25 4.31
C ALA A 47 14.38 -5.50 3.50
N SER A 48 13.49 -5.98 2.63
CA SER A 48 13.69 -7.14 1.75
C SER A 48 14.46 -6.84 0.46
N ARG A 49 14.90 -5.59 0.26
CA ARG A 49 15.73 -5.24 -0.90
C ARG A 49 17.10 -5.89 -0.81
N ASN A 50 17.41 -6.71 -1.81
CA ASN A 50 18.70 -7.39 -1.95
C ASN A 50 19.75 -6.52 -2.69
N ASP A 51 19.68 -5.20 -2.55
CA ASP A 51 20.48 -4.24 -3.34
C ASP A 51 21.99 -4.53 -3.24
N LYS A 52 22.48 -4.83 -2.03
CA LYS A 52 23.89 -5.16 -1.78
C LYS A 52 24.32 -6.48 -2.42
N GLU A 53 23.44 -7.47 -2.41
CA GLU A 53 23.72 -8.78 -3.03
C GLU A 53 23.77 -8.64 -4.55
N ILE A 54 22.83 -7.91 -5.13
CA ILE A 54 22.79 -7.59 -6.57
C ILE A 54 24.05 -6.82 -6.99
N GLU A 55 24.48 -5.82 -6.20
CA GLU A 55 25.71 -5.07 -6.46
C GLU A 55 26.97 -5.94 -6.39
N SER A 56 27.04 -6.82 -5.39
CA SER A 56 28.14 -7.79 -5.23
C SER A 56 28.22 -8.75 -6.42
N ILE A 57 27.09 -9.35 -6.80
CA ILE A 57 26.99 -10.25 -7.96
C ILE A 57 27.39 -9.52 -9.24
N GLY A 58 26.92 -8.29 -9.44
CA GLY A 58 27.27 -7.48 -10.61
C GLY A 58 28.77 -7.17 -10.68
N SER A 59 29.40 -6.88 -9.55
CA SER A 59 30.85 -6.67 -9.45
C SER A 59 31.64 -7.93 -9.79
N GLU A 60 31.17 -9.08 -9.33
CA GLU A 60 31.79 -10.38 -9.61
C GLU A 60 31.67 -10.77 -11.10
N ILE A 61 30.50 -10.59 -11.71
CA ILE A 61 30.31 -10.78 -13.15
C ILE A 61 31.28 -9.90 -13.95
N LYS A 62 31.42 -8.63 -13.56
CA LYS A 62 32.34 -7.70 -14.22
C LYS A 62 33.80 -8.14 -14.10
N ARG A 63 34.20 -8.70 -12.96
CA ARG A 63 35.53 -9.29 -12.77
C ARG A 63 35.73 -10.48 -13.70
N LEU A 64 34.79 -11.44 -13.69
CA LEU A 64 34.86 -12.65 -14.49
C LEU A 64 34.90 -12.36 -16.00
N LEU A 65 34.16 -11.36 -16.48
CA LEU A 65 34.21 -10.95 -17.88
C LEU A 65 35.60 -10.47 -18.30
N LYS A 66 36.30 -9.70 -17.45
CA LYS A 66 37.67 -9.26 -17.73
C LYS A 66 38.66 -10.42 -17.75
N GLU A 67 38.49 -11.40 -16.87
CA GLU A 67 39.32 -12.61 -16.84
C GLU A 67 39.13 -13.43 -18.13
N LEU A 68 37.89 -13.53 -18.62
CA LEU A 68 37.57 -14.22 -19.86
C LEU A 68 38.18 -13.51 -21.09
N GLU A 69 38.11 -12.17 -21.16
CA GLU A 69 38.73 -11.38 -22.24
C GLU A 69 40.27 -11.45 -22.24
N ALA A 70 40.88 -11.75 -21.09
CA ALA A 70 42.32 -11.91 -20.97
C ALA A 70 42.83 -13.32 -21.33
N THR A 71 41.93 -14.23 -21.69
CA THR A 71 42.21 -15.62 -22.10
C THR A 71 42.23 -15.74 -23.63
#